data_AF-A0A1V9FGW7-F1
#
_entry.id   AF-A0A1V9FGW7-F1
#
_cell.length_a   1.000
_cell.length_b   1.000
_cell.length_c   1.000
_cell.angle_alpha   90.00
_cell.angle_beta   90.00
_cell.angle_gamma   90.00
#
_symmetry.space_group_name_H-M   'P 1'
#
loop_
_entity.id
_entity.type
_entity.pdbx_description
1 polymer ?
#
loop_
_entity_poly.entity_id
_entity_poly.type
_entity_poly.pdbx_seq_one_letter_code
_entity_poly.pdbx_strand_id
1 'polypeptide(L)'
;MFAYNSFYSTTDMYDTVYDYAYSLIGKHGIVGVRKQKRSVGIICRVNKKELKIDLVPCKATKGLRNQGYLCVNKETWWSQDSTYTKTNFHLLNKQRLTHTQKNLVVLLKEWKRINKVPLPSYLLENLVLDAYRYNQGMIPRSLTDKLIMVFNFIAKNLNTACIRSIENTNNILTEIPDGDKADIIYACKSVVNKFNYQPNSIIKNFTTNNA
;
A
#
# COMPACT_ATOMS: atom_id res chain seq x y z
N MET A 1 18.37 4.05 -7.67
CA MET A 1 18.76 4.84 -6.48
C MET A 1 19.93 5.72 -6.90
N PHE A 2 19.91 6.99 -6.53
CA PHE A 2 20.98 7.94 -6.83
C PHE A 2 22.04 7.91 -5.73
N ALA A 3 23.30 8.24 -6.05
CA ALA A 3 24.36 8.27 -5.05
C ALA A 3 24.08 9.32 -3.97
N TYR A 4 24.68 9.14 -2.79
CA TYR A 4 24.37 9.96 -1.61
C TYR A 4 24.66 11.46 -1.79
N ASN A 5 25.54 11.81 -2.74
CA ASN A 5 25.98 13.17 -3.07
C ASN A 5 25.51 13.64 -4.45
N SER A 6 24.64 12.89 -5.15
CA SER A 6 24.15 13.29 -6.48
C SER A 6 23.17 14.47 -6.46
N PHE A 7 22.58 14.77 -5.29
CA PHE A 7 21.57 15.82 -5.12
C PHE A 7 21.77 16.51 -3.78
N TYR A 8 21.43 17.80 -3.70
CA TYR A 8 21.52 18.58 -2.47
C TYR A 8 20.56 18.04 -1.41
N SER A 9 19.29 17.84 -1.79
CA SER A 9 18.23 17.35 -0.90
C SER A 9 17.39 16.23 -1.55
N THR A 10 16.48 15.61 -0.78
CA THR A 10 15.50 14.67 -1.36
C THR A 10 14.46 15.37 -2.23
N THR A 11 14.16 16.65 -1.93
CA THR A 11 13.24 17.49 -2.69
C THR A 11 13.85 17.85 -4.04
N ASP A 12 15.10 18.32 -4.04
CA ASP A 12 15.89 18.58 -5.26
C ASP A 12 15.95 17.36 -6.19
N MET A 13 16.23 16.18 -5.62
CA MET A 13 16.16 14.92 -6.37
C MET A 13 14.77 14.64 -6.95
N TYR A 14 13.71 14.84 -6.16
CA TYR A 14 12.34 14.57 -6.58
C TYR A 14 11.92 15.49 -7.72
N ASP A 15 12.17 16.79 -7.57
CA ASP A 15 11.83 17.81 -8.58
C ASP A 15 12.66 17.62 -9.84
N THR A 16 13.96 17.32 -9.73
CA THR A 16 14.79 17.00 -10.91
C THR A 16 14.25 15.80 -11.69
N VAL A 17 13.83 14.73 -11.00
CA VAL A 17 13.22 13.57 -11.67
C VAL A 17 11.88 13.92 -12.28
N TYR A 18 11.07 14.74 -11.61
CA TYR A 18 9.79 15.22 -12.13
C TYR A 18 9.99 16.05 -13.41
N ASP A 19 10.87 17.03 -13.39
CA ASP A 19 11.15 17.92 -14.53
C ASP A 19 11.69 17.13 -15.71
N TYR A 20 12.60 16.18 -15.45
CA TYR A 20 13.08 15.27 -16.49
C TYR A 20 11.94 14.45 -17.09
N ALA A 21 11.09 13.81 -16.27
CA ALA A 21 9.94 13.05 -16.76
C ALA A 21 8.95 13.92 -17.53
N TYR A 22 8.69 15.14 -17.06
CA TYR A 22 7.79 16.11 -17.70
C TYR A 22 8.30 16.51 -19.09
N SER A 23 9.61 16.68 -19.25
CA SER A 23 10.25 16.97 -20.55
C SER A 23 10.11 15.84 -21.59
N LEU A 24 9.70 14.64 -21.14
CA LEU A 24 9.43 13.49 -22.00
C LEU A 24 7.97 13.37 -22.44
N ILE A 25 7.07 14.25 -21.99
CA ILE A 25 5.68 14.27 -22.48
C ILE A 25 5.68 14.45 -24.00
N GLY A 26 4.91 13.60 -24.69
CA GLY A 26 4.88 13.52 -26.15
C GLY A 26 5.96 12.62 -26.77
N LYS A 27 6.91 12.11 -25.96
CA LYS A 27 7.97 11.19 -26.39
C LYS A 27 7.77 9.81 -25.77
N HIS A 28 8.22 8.77 -26.47
CA HIS A 28 8.23 7.38 -25.95
C HIS A 28 6.86 6.87 -25.43
N GLY A 29 5.76 7.40 -25.97
CA GLY A 29 4.41 7.08 -25.54
C GLY A 29 3.98 7.70 -24.21
N ILE A 30 4.79 8.59 -23.60
CA ILE A 30 4.42 9.31 -22.37
C ILE A 30 3.42 10.41 -22.73
N VAL A 31 2.24 10.36 -22.09
CA VAL A 31 1.13 11.29 -22.32
C VAL A 31 0.84 12.19 -21.11
N GLY A 32 1.46 11.92 -19.96
CA GLY A 32 1.30 12.76 -18.79
C GLY A 32 2.25 12.40 -17.66
N VAL A 33 2.50 13.37 -16.78
CA VAL A 33 3.32 13.23 -15.59
C VAL A 33 2.64 13.94 -14.43
N ARG A 34 2.63 13.32 -13.25
CA ARG A 34 2.01 13.87 -12.04
C ARG A 34 2.94 13.76 -10.84
N LYS A 35 2.89 14.75 -9.96
CA LYS A 35 3.49 14.65 -8.63
C LYS A 35 2.60 13.78 -7.74
N GLN A 36 3.22 12.96 -6.89
CA GLN A 36 2.55 12.17 -5.86
C GLN A 36 3.33 12.27 -4.55
N LYS A 37 2.74 11.81 -3.44
CA LYS A 37 3.34 11.95 -2.11
C LYS A 37 4.77 11.44 -1.98
N ARG A 38 5.17 10.37 -2.71
CA ARG A 38 6.52 9.77 -2.62
C ARG A 38 7.09 9.34 -3.98
N SER A 39 6.42 9.69 -5.07
CA SER A 39 6.73 9.20 -6.40
C SER A 39 6.34 10.21 -7.48
N VAL A 40 6.96 10.08 -8.64
CA VAL A 40 6.57 10.76 -9.87
C VAL A 40 5.79 9.76 -10.72
N GLY A 41 4.51 10.03 -10.93
CA GLY A 41 3.64 9.17 -11.71
C GLY A 41 3.76 9.49 -13.19
N ILE A 42 4.15 8.51 -14.00
CA ILE A 42 4.22 8.57 -15.45
C ILE A 42 3.01 7.86 -16.03
N ILE A 43 2.33 8.52 -16.98
CA ILE A 43 1.21 7.97 -17.72
C ILE A 43 1.70 7.73 -19.16
N CYS A 44 1.75 6.46 -19.56
CA CYS A 44 2.11 6.05 -20.91
C CYS A 44 0.87 5.54 -21.65
N ARG A 45 0.83 5.74 -22.97
CA ARG A 45 -0.16 5.15 -23.87
C ARG A 45 0.52 4.12 -24.77
N VAL A 46 0.20 2.86 -24.56
CA VAL A 46 0.74 1.73 -25.32
C VAL A 46 -0.44 0.94 -25.87
N ASN A 47 -0.49 0.72 -27.20
CA ASN A 47 -1.58 -0.02 -27.86
C ASN A 47 -2.99 0.45 -27.46
N LYS A 48 -3.20 1.78 -27.43
CA LYS A 48 -4.46 2.45 -27.02
C LYS A 48 -4.86 2.21 -25.55
N LYS A 49 -4.03 1.55 -24.73
CA LYS A 49 -4.23 1.37 -23.30
C LYS A 49 -3.34 2.32 -22.51
N GLU A 50 -3.87 2.85 -21.41
CA GLU A 50 -3.08 3.64 -20.48
C GLU A 50 -2.36 2.75 -19.48
N LEU A 51 -1.05 2.93 -19.38
CA LEU A 51 -0.19 2.32 -18.38
C LEU A 51 0.28 3.40 -17.41
N LYS A 52 0.16 3.15 -16.11
CA LYS A 52 0.61 4.07 -15.06
C LYS A 52 1.83 3.45 -14.38
N ILE A 53 2.94 4.18 -14.36
CA ILE A 53 4.20 3.77 -13.77
C ILE A 53 4.57 4.80 -12.72
N ASP A 54 4.81 4.37 -11.49
CA ASP A 54 5.27 5.27 -10.42
C ASP A 54 6.79 5.14 -10.29
N LEU A 55 7.52 6.21 -10.63
CA LEU A 55 8.95 6.31 -10.35
C LEU A 55 9.13 6.76 -8.90
N VAL A 56 9.97 6.06 -8.15
CA VAL A 56 10.26 6.39 -6.74
C VAL A 56 11.73 6.85 -6.62
N PRO A 57 12.00 8.16 -6.74
CA PRO A 57 13.34 8.70 -6.56
C PRO A 57 13.84 8.38 -5.15
N CYS A 58 15.07 7.88 -5.04
CA CYS A 58 15.69 7.56 -3.76
C CYS A 58 17.15 7.99 -3.73
N LYS A 59 17.51 8.78 -2.72
CA LYS A 59 18.88 9.23 -2.44
C LYS A 59 19.53 8.23 -1.51
N ALA A 60 20.62 7.59 -1.94
CA ALA A 60 21.29 6.56 -1.15
C ALA A 60 21.83 7.11 0.18
N THR A 61 21.91 6.24 1.18
CA THR A 61 22.67 6.51 2.40
C THR A 61 24.16 6.29 2.12
N LYS A 62 25.05 7.16 2.62
CA LYS A 62 26.50 7.02 2.44
C LYS A 62 26.96 5.63 2.90
N GLY A 63 27.64 4.90 2.02
CA GLY A 63 28.14 3.55 2.29
C GLY A 63 27.10 2.41 2.24
N LEU A 64 25.82 2.70 2.02
CA LEU A 64 24.76 1.67 2.01
C LEU A 64 23.97 1.70 0.71
N ARG A 65 24.08 0.64 -0.09
CA ARG A 65 23.43 0.53 -1.42
C ARG A 65 21.93 0.23 -1.38
N ASN A 66 21.43 -0.30 -0.26
CA ASN A 66 20.04 -0.78 -0.12
C ASN A 66 19.17 0.13 0.76
N GLN A 67 19.74 1.19 1.32
CA GLN A 67 19.06 2.13 2.19
C GLN A 67 19.17 3.53 1.63
N GLY A 68 18.11 4.31 1.79
CA GLY A 68 18.10 5.67 1.31
C GLY A 68 16.94 6.47 1.85
N TYR A 69 16.82 7.67 1.32
CA TYR A 69 15.81 8.64 1.70
C TYR A 69 14.92 8.94 0.50
N LEU A 70 13.62 8.96 0.75
CA LEU A 70 12.58 9.33 -0.19
C LEU A 70 12.06 10.72 0.17
N CYS A 71 11.74 11.53 -0.83
CA CYS A 71 10.94 12.72 -0.62
C CYS A 71 9.52 12.34 -0.16
N VAL A 72 8.96 13.11 0.76
CA VAL A 72 7.54 13.10 1.11
C VAL A 72 6.97 14.45 0.68
N ASN A 73 6.45 14.49 -0.54
CA ASN A 73 5.80 15.67 -1.09
C ASN A 73 4.47 15.90 -0.36
N LYS A 74 4.35 17.05 0.31
CA LYS A 74 3.12 17.53 0.94
C LYS A 74 2.57 18.66 0.07
N GLU A 75 1.92 18.31 -1.02
CA GLU A 75 1.13 19.30 -1.76
C GLU A 75 -0.11 19.63 -0.92
N THR A 76 -0.02 20.73 -0.15
CA THR A 76 -1.18 21.38 0.45
C THR A 76 -1.28 22.79 -0.10
N TRP A 77 -2.50 23.33 -0.20
CA TRP A 77 -2.74 24.66 -0.77
C TRP A 77 -2.15 25.82 0.05
N TRP A 78 -1.68 25.55 1.28
CA TRP A 78 -1.11 26.54 2.20
C TRP A 78 0.35 26.26 2.61
N SER A 79 0.96 25.12 2.24
CA SER A 79 2.39 24.90 2.47
C SER A 79 2.99 23.86 1.50
N GLN A 80 4.22 24.12 1.08
CA GLN A 80 5.06 23.26 0.23
C GLN A 80 6.19 22.59 1.03
N ASP A 81 5.99 22.32 2.33
CA ASP A 81 7.02 21.72 3.18
C ASP A 81 7.13 20.21 2.93
N SER A 82 7.78 19.88 1.83
CA SER A 82 8.23 18.51 1.57
C SER A 82 9.16 18.05 2.71
N THR A 83 8.97 16.81 3.15
CA THR A 83 9.84 16.18 4.15
C THR A 83 10.55 14.98 3.52
N TYR A 84 11.21 14.15 4.34
CA TYR A 84 11.80 12.91 3.87
C TYR A 84 11.45 11.74 4.78
N THR A 85 11.55 10.53 4.24
CA THR A 85 11.46 9.30 5.01
C THR A 85 12.58 8.34 4.61
N LYS A 86 13.15 7.65 5.60
CA LYS A 86 14.14 6.60 5.36
C LYS A 86 13.43 5.34 4.87
N THR A 87 14.08 4.58 3.99
CA THR A 87 13.62 3.28 3.52
C THR A 87 14.78 2.31 3.40
N ASN A 88 14.48 1.02 3.52
CA ASN A 88 15.39 -0.09 3.28
C ASN A 88 14.73 -1.07 2.30
N PHE A 89 15.11 -0.99 1.03
CA PHE A 89 14.53 -1.82 -0.03
C PHE A 89 14.83 -3.31 0.14
N HIS A 90 15.96 -3.65 0.78
CA HIS A 90 16.27 -5.04 1.06
C HIS A 90 15.29 -5.64 2.07
N LEU A 91 14.97 -4.91 3.15
CA LEU A 91 13.97 -5.33 4.12
C LEU A 91 12.57 -5.37 3.52
N LEU A 92 12.21 -4.37 2.72
CA LEU A 92 10.93 -4.35 2.01
C LEU A 92 10.77 -5.59 1.11
N ASN A 93 11.81 -5.98 0.38
CA ASN A 93 11.81 -7.15 -0.50
C ASN A 93 11.80 -8.50 0.24
N LYS A 94 12.17 -8.52 1.53
CA LYS A 94 12.08 -9.71 2.38
C LYS A 94 10.66 -9.99 2.86
N GLN A 95 9.79 -8.99 2.90
CA GLN A 95 8.39 -9.18 3.26
C GLN A 95 7.65 -9.85 2.10
N ARG A 96 7.60 -11.18 2.13
CA ARG A 96 6.99 -11.99 1.09
C ARG A 96 5.69 -12.62 1.58
N LEU A 97 4.60 -12.21 0.95
CA LEU A 97 3.33 -12.94 1.06
C LEU A 97 3.46 -14.27 0.31
N THR A 98 2.94 -15.34 0.92
CA THR A 98 2.72 -16.63 0.23
C THR A 98 1.71 -16.46 -0.92
N HIS A 99 1.65 -17.42 -1.84
CA HIS A 99 0.67 -17.37 -2.95
C HIS A 99 -0.77 -17.20 -2.43
N THR A 100 -1.16 -17.97 -1.41
CA THR A 100 -2.49 -17.86 -0.78
C THR A 100 -2.73 -16.49 -0.15
N GLN A 101 -1.75 -15.93 0.55
CA GLN A 101 -1.88 -14.59 1.14
C GLN A 101 -1.98 -13.49 0.07
N LYS A 102 -1.28 -13.63 -1.06
CA LYS A 102 -1.44 -12.71 -2.21
C LYS A 102 -2.86 -12.75 -2.76
N ASN A 103 -3.44 -13.95 -2.93
CA ASN A 103 -4.82 -14.09 -3.41
C ASN A 103 -5.81 -13.44 -2.43
N LEU A 104 -5.63 -13.63 -1.12
CA LEU A 104 -6.42 -12.94 -0.10
C LEU A 104 -6.29 -11.42 -0.19
N VAL A 105 -5.08 -10.89 -0.35
CA VAL A 105 -4.84 -9.44 -0.50
C VAL A 105 -5.56 -8.89 -1.73
N VAL A 106 -5.59 -9.61 -2.86
CA VAL A 106 -6.33 -9.19 -4.06
C VAL A 106 -7.83 -9.11 -3.76
N LEU A 107 -8.42 -10.14 -3.15
CA LEU A 107 -9.82 -10.16 -2.77
C LEU A 107 -10.17 -9.04 -1.79
N LEU A 108 -9.33 -8.82 -0.77
CA LEU A 108 -9.54 -7.78 0.23
C LEU A 108 -9.37 -6.37 -0.37
N LYS A 109 -8.46 -6.18 -1.32
CA LYS A 109 -8.30 -4.93 -2.08
C LYS A 109 -9.54 -4.61 -2.89
N GLU A 110 -10.11 -5.61 -3.54
CA GLU A 110 -11.35 -5.45 -4.31
C GLU A 110 -12.55 -5.17 -3.38
N TRP A 111 -12.67 -5.91 -2.28
CA TRP A 111 -13.70 -5.68 -1.27
C TRP A 111 -13.66 -4.25 -0.72
N LYS A 112 -12.48 -3.75 -0.29
CA LYS A 112 -12.39 -2.37 0.23
C LYS A 112 -12.69 -1.33 -0.83
N ARG A 113 -12.39 -1.61 -2.11
CA ARG A 113 -12.69 -0.70 -3.23
C ARG A 113 -14.20 -0.60 -3.45
N ILE A 114 -14.89 -1.74 -3.52
CA ILE A 114 -16.35 -1.81 -3.70
C ILE A 114 -17.07 -1.14 -2.52
N ASN A 115 -16.61 -1.40 -1.30
CA ASN A 115 -17.24 -0.91 -0.07
C ASN A 115 -16.69 0.45 0.40
N LYS A 116 -15.81 1.10 -0.39
CA LYS A 116 -15.17 2.39 -0.08
C LYS A 116 -14.54 2.46 1.33
N VAL A 117 -13.97 1.35 1.78
CA VAL A 117 -13.36 1.26 3.11
C VAL A 117 -11.98 1.95 3.10
N PRO A 118 -11.70 2.89 4.02
CA PRO A 118 -10.49 3.73 4.00
C PRO A 118 -9.22 2.98 4.47
N LEU A 119 -9.10 1.68 4.18
CA LEU A 119 -7.97 0.86 4.60
C LEU A 119 -6.76 1.00 3.64
N PRO A 120 -5.61 1.55 4.07
CA PRO A 120 -4.44 1.64 3.20
C PRO A 120 -3.94 0.26 2.75
N SER A 121 -3.56 0.13 1.47
CA SER A 121 -3.15 -1.16 0.90
C SER A 121 -1.93 -1.76 1.60
N TYR A 122 -0.97 -0.92 2.02
CA TYR A 122 0.22 -1.41 2.71
C TYR A 122 -0.12 -1.90 4.13
N LEU A 123 -1.01 -1.21 4.84
CA LEU A 123 -1.53 -1.68 6.12
C LEU A 123 -2.28 -3.00 5.98
N LEU A 124 -3.14 -3.14 4.96
CA LEU A 124 -3.87 -4.38 4.66
C LEU A 124 -2.93 -5.59 4.48
N GLU A 125 -1.84 -5.43 3.74
CA GLU A 125 -0.87 -6.52 3.53
C GLU A 125 -0.20 -6.96 4.84
N ASN A 126 0.12 -6.01 5.73
CA ASN A 126 0.67 -6.31 7.05
C ASN A 126 -0.37 -6.95 7.97
N LEU A 127 -1.62 -6.47 7.95
CA LEU A 127 -2.73 -7.08 8.70
C LEU A 127 -2.99 -8.54 8.28
N VAL A 128 -2.82 -8.87 7.00
CA VAL A 128 -2.90 -10.27 6.53
C VAL A 128 -1.78 -11.10 7.14
N LEU A 129 -0.54 -10.60 7.18
CA LEU A 129 0.58 -11.32 7.81
C LEU A 129 0.34 -11.51 9.32
N ASP A 130 -0.11 -10.47 10.01
CA ASP A 130 -0.36 -10.51 11.45
C ASP A 130 -1.54 -11.42 11.79
N ALA A 131 -2.60 -11.46 10.96
CA ALA A 131 -3.69 -12.42 11.12
C ALA A 131 -3.19 -13.87 11.02
N TYR A 132 -2.26 -14.16 10.12
CA TYR A 132 -1.65 -15.49 10.00
C TYR A 132 -0.75 -15.83 11.20
N ARG A 133 0.03 -14.85 11.70
CA ARG A 133 0.87 -15.04 12.90
C ARG A 133 0.00 -15.27 14.14
N TYR A 134 -1.05 -14.47 14.32
CA TYR A 134 -1.97 -14.57 15.46
C TYR A 134 -2.70 -15.91 15.50
N ASN A 135 -3.05 -16.47 14.33
CA ASN A 135 -3.74 -17.76 14.21
C ASN A 135 -2.79 -18.92 13.87
N GLN A 136 -1.49 -18.79 14.15
CA GLN A 136 -0.50 -19.83 13.85
C GLN A 136 -0.91 -21.16 14.53
N GLY A 137 -0.89 -22.26 13.77
CA GLY A 137 -1.36 -23.57 14.22
C GLY A 137 -2.87 -23.81 14.07
N MET A 138 -3.67 -22.77 13.79
CA MET A 138 -5.12 -22.85 13.61
C MET A 138 -5.58 -22.21 12.29
N ILE A 139 -4.72 -22.17 11.28
CA ILE A 139 -5.05 -21.58 9.97
C ILE A 139 -6.10 -22.46 9.27
N PRO A 140 -7.28 -21.92 8.90
CA PRO A 140 -8.32 -22.70 8.24
C PRO A 140 -7.90 -23.24 6.87
N ARG A 141 -8.54 -24.32 6.42
CA ARG A 141 -8.22 -24.97 5.13
C ARG A 141 -8.82 -24.23 3.93
N SER A 142 -10.08 -23.79 3.99
CA SER A 142 -10.73 -23.13 2.85
C SER A 142 -10.25 -21.70 2.66
N LEU A 143 -10.40 -21.14 1.45
CA LEU A 143 -10.07 -19.74 1.17
C LEU A 143 -11.04 -18.79 1.88
N THR A 144 -12.33 -19.14 1.91
CA THR A 144 -13.39 -18.37 2.57
C THR A 144 -13.13 -18.24 4.07
N ASP A 145 -12.79 -19.33 4.74
CA ASP A 145 -12.52 -19.29 6.19
C ASP A 145 -11.25 -18.50 6.50
N LYS A 146 -10.23 -18.58 5.65
CA LYS A 146 -9.03 -17.72 5.77
C LYS A 146 -9.38 -16.24 5.59
N LEU A 147 -10.29 -15.91 4.67
CA LEU A 147 -10.76 -14.55 4.46
C LEU A 147 -11.50 -14.03 5.70
N ILE A 148 -12.39 -14.85 6.27
CA ILE A 148 -13.10 -14.55 7.52
C ILE A 148 -12.17 -14.45 8.71
N MET A 149 -11.15 -15.30 8.80
CA MET A 149 -10.08 -15.20 9.80
C MET A 149 -9.40 -13.82 9.75
N VAL A 150 -9.07 -13.32 8.55
CA VAL A 150 -8.48 -11.97 8.39
C VAL A 150 -9.47 -10.87 8.79
N PHE A 151 -10.73 -10.92 8.34
CA PHE A 151 -11.74 -9.94 8.75
C PHE A 151 -11.95 -9.89 10.25
N ASN A 152 -12.06 -11.06 10.89
CA ASN A 152 -12.16 -11.18 12.34
C ASN A 152 -10.95 -10.60 13.06
N PHE A 153 -9.74 -10.90 12.57
CA PHE A 153 -8.52 -10.36 13.14
C PHE A 153 -8.50 -8.83 13.09
N ILE A 154 -8.80 -8.23 11.94
CA ILE A 154 -8.84 -6.76 11.79
C ILE A 154 -9.88 -6.15 12.72
N ALA A 155 -11.11 -6.70 12.72
CA ALA A 155 -12.22 -6.22 13.54
C ALA A 155 -11.92 -6.21 15.05
N LYS A 156 -11.13 -7.18 15.53
CA LYS A 156 -10.79 -7.33 16.96
C LYS A 156 -9.56 -6.53 17.37
N ASN A 157 -8.59 -6.34 16.48
CA ASN A 157 -7.26 -5.87 16.86
C ASN A 157 -6.89 -4.49 16.31
N LEU A 158 -7.56 -3.96 15.28
CA LEU A 158 -7.10 -2.71 14.62
C LEU A 158 -7.02 -1.51 15.58
N ASN A 159 -7.90 -1.44 16.58
CA ASN A 159 -7.89 -0.35 17.57
C ASN A 159 -6.66 -0.34 18.49
N THR A 160 -6.04 -1.50 18.72
CA THR A 160 -4.93 -1.66 19.67
C THR A 160 -3.62 -2.06 19.00
N ALA A 161 -3.66 -2.47 17.73
CA ALA A 161 -2.49 -2.90 16.99
C ALA A 161 -1.52 -1.73 16.72
N CYS A 162 -0.24 -1.96 17.00
CA CYS A 162 0.85 -1.09 16.60
C CYS A 162 1.68 -1.79 15.51
N ILE A 163 1.29 -1.58 14.24
CA ILE A 163 1.97 -2.21 13.11
C ILE A 163 3.01 -1.23 12.58
N ARG A 164 4.28 -1.63 12.59
CA ARG A 164 5.39 -0.84 12.07
C ARG A 164 5.84 -1.35 10.72
N SER A 165 6.23 -0.46 9.81
CA SER A 165 6.78 -0.87 8.52
C SER A 165 8.15 -1.56 8.68
N ILE A 166 8.40 -2.62 7.93
CA ILE A 166 9.64 -3.41 8.04
C ILE A 166 10.87 -2.63 7.53
N GLU A 167 10.68 -1.75 6.55
CA GLU A 167 11.71 -0.94 5.92
C GLU A 167 12.07 0.31 6.75
N ASN A 168 11.20 0.71 7.66
CA ASN A 168 11.38 1.84 8.56
C ASN A 168 10.48 1.70 9.81
N THR A 169 11.03 1.22 10.92
CA THR A 169 10.26 0.95 12.14
C THR A 169 9.68 2.21 12.80
N ASN A 170 10.16 3.41 12.45
CA ASN A 170 9.57 4.67 12.90
C ASN A 170 8.22 4.97 12.22
N ASN A 171 7.93 4.34 11.08
CA ASN A 171 6.67 4.50 10.37
C ASN A 171 5.64 3.51 10.92
N ILE A 172 4.70 4.01 11.73
CA ILE A 172 3.59 3.25 12.31
C ILE A 172 2.44 3.26 11.30
N LEU A 173 2.16 2.11 10.70
CA LEU A 173 1.14 1.95 9.66
C LEU A 173 -0.29 2.06 10.20
N THR A 174 -0.50 1.82 11.49
CA THR A 174 -1.79 1.98 12.16
C THR A 174 -2.04 3.41 12.66
N GLU A 175 -1.11 4.34 12.44
CA GLU A 175 -1.29 5.76 12.71
C GLU A 175 -2.12 6.41 11.58
N ILE A 176 -3.39 6.04 11.55
CA ILE A 176 -4.44 6.59 10.68
C ILE A 176 -5.53 7.26 11.55
N PRO A 177 -6.36 8.15 10.98
CA PRO A 177 -7.44 8.79 11.72
C PRO A 177 -8.33 7.77 12.45
N ASP A 178 -8.74 8.09 13.69
CA ASP A 178 -9.54 7.15 14.47
C ASP A 178 -10.93 6.90 13.86
N GLY A 179 -11.48 7.87 13.13
CA GLY A 179 -12.68 7.68 12.30
C GLY A 179 -12.47 6.61 11.22
N ASP A 180 -11.34 6.65 10.50
CA ASP A 180 -10.99 5.63 9.51
C ASP A 180 -10.86 4.24 10.15
N LYS A 181 -10.25 4.15 11.34
CA LYS A 181 -10.18 2.88 12.08
C LYS A 181 -11.57 2.35 12.41
N ALA A 182 -12.46 3.21 12.91
CA ALA A 182 -13.82 2.85 13.25
C ALA A 182 -14.59 2.32 12.03
N ASP A 183 -14.48 3.00 10.89
CA ASP A 183 -15.09 2.60 9.62
C ASP A 183 -14.57 1.24 9.14
N ILE A 184 -13.25 1.02 9.20
CA ILE A 184 -12.63 -0.27 8.84
C ILE A 184 -13.14 -1.39 9.74
N ILE A 185 -13.15 -1.17 11.06
CA ILE A 185 -13.60 -2.16 12.03
C ILE A 185 -15.08 -2.49 11.84
N TYR A 186 -15.92 -1.47 11.66
CA TYR A 186 -17.35 -1.66 11.40
C TYR A 186 -17.58 -2.47 10.12
N ALA A 187 -16.89 -2.12 9.04
CA ALA A 187 -17.00 -2.85 7.77
C ALA A 187 -16.57 -4.31 7.91
N CYS A 188 -15.47 -4.60 8.61
CA CYS A 188 -15.03 -5.97 8.88
C CYS A 188 -16.03 -6.75 9.74
N LYS A 189 -16.57 -6.14 10.81
CA LYS A 189 -17.63 -6.75 11.65
C LYS A 189 -18.87 -7.08 10.84
N SER A 190 -19.29 -6.20 9.94
CA SER A 190 -20.45 -6.44 9.06
C SER A 190 -20.27 -7.69 8.19
N VAL A 191 -19.07 -7.90 7.63
CA VAL A 191 -18.77 -9.11 6.83
C VAL A 191 -18.83 -10.36 7.69
N VAL A 192 -18.21 -10.35 8.87
CA VAL A 192 -18.22 -11.48 9.80
C VAL A 192 -19.64 -11.84 10.23
N ASN A 193 -20.45 -10.85 10.61
CA ASN A 193 -21.82 -11.07 11.06
C ASN A 193 -22.69 -11.66 9.94
N LYS A 194 -22.54 -11.18 8.70
CA LYS A 194 -23.24 -11.73 7.54
C LYS A 194 -22.85 -13.18 7.26
N PHE A 195 -21.58 -13.52 7.40
CA PHE A 195 -21.10 -14.90 7.24
C PHE A 195 -21.65 -15.84 8.32
N ASN A 196 -21.63 -15.41 9.58
CA ASN A 196 -22.16 -16.21 10.68
C ASN A 196 -23.68 -16.43 10.54
N TYR A 197 -24.41 -15.45 10.03
CA TYR A 197 -25.84 -15.57 9.76
C TYR A 197 -26.13 -16.46 8.53
N GLN A 198 -25.37 -16.29 7.44
CA GLN A 198 -25.50 -17.04 6.20
C GLN A 198 -24.12 -17.31 5.58
N PRO A 199 -23.52 -18.49 5.81
CA PRO A 199 -22.14 -18.79 5.36
C PRO A 199 -21.93 -18.67 3.84
N ASN A 200 -22.97 -18.90 3.03
CA ASN A 200 -22.90 -18.80 1.57
C ASN A 200 -22.99 -17.35 1.03
N SER A 201 -23.26 -16.36 1.89
CA SER A 201 -23.50 -14.97 1.47
C SER A 201 -22.27 -14.26 0.90
N ILE A 202 -21.06 -14.67 1.33
CA ILE A 202 -19.81 -14.03 0.92
C ILE A 202 -19.44 -14.33 -0.54
N ILE A 203 -19.83 -15.51 -1.05
CA ILE A 203 -19.49 -15.95 -2.41
C ILE A 203 -20.04 -14.97 -3.44
N LYS A 204 -21.27 -14.46 -3.26
CA LYS A 204 -21.94 -13.54 -4.21
C LYS A 204 -21.21 -12.19 -4.41
N ASN A 205 -20.48 -11.72 -3.39
CA ASN A 205 -19.73 -10.47 -3.47
C ASN A 205 -18.38 -10.61 -4.18
N PHE A 206 -17.90 -11.84 -4.41
CA PHE A 206 -16.60 -12.12 -5.02
C PHE A 206 -16.71 -12.83 -6.38
N THR A 207 -17.86 -13.42 -6.72
CA THR A 207 -18.07 -14.11 -8.01
C THR A 207 -18.66 -13.24 -9.12
N THR A 208 -19.14 -12.03 -8.82
CA THR A 208 -19.82 -11.16 -9.81
C THR A 208 -18.88 -10.42 -10.76
N ASN A 209 -17.55 -10.55 -10.64
CA ASN A 209 -16.57 -9.83 -11.49
C ASN A 209 -15.73 -10.76 -12.40
N ASN A 210 -16.17 -12.00 -12.64
CA ASN A 210 -15.54 -12.92 -13.61
C ASN A 210 -16.49 -13.32 -14.76
N ALA A 211 -17.46 -12.48 -15.10
CA ALA A 211 -18.28 -12.63 -16.30
C ALA A 211 -17.98 -11.49 -17.28
#